data_AF-A0A7K9MDQ0-F1
#
_entry.id   AF-A0A7K9MDQ0-F1
#
_cell.length_a   1.000
_cell.length_b   1.000
_cell.length_c   1.000
_cell.angle_alpha   90.00
_cell.angle_beta   90.00
_cell.angle_gamma   90.00
#
_symmetry.space_group_name_H-M   'P 1'
#
loop_
_entity.id
_entity.type
_entity.pdbx_description
1 polymer ?
#
loop_
_entity_poly.entity_id
_entity_poly.type
_entity_poly.pdbx_seq_one_letter_code
_entity_poly.pdbx_strand_id
1 'polypeptide(L)'
;AAVRQFFALLRRRRRHPAALFAGDRLLTRLGALSPAAAKTVVQQLVEGALRGGNAELFGGPAEKTEGEENGGEGNADVSLLDINRRFTTAVNFSGGVWSVFHAGVIGKGLKTPTGSGERTPEELRLNTQIFLNLLLRCCRGGRSAETLPDFSLAAINPEAAKAVAAALVESVCPEAAGSELIWPPEEQARGTVERDLRICRRFR
;
A
#
# COMPACT_ATOMS: atom_id res chain seq x y z
N ALA A 1 9.21 1.10 13.94
CA ALA A 1 8.16 1.56 14.88
C ALA A 1 7.56 2.92 14.50
N ALA A 2 8.38 3.98 14.36
CA ALA A 2 7.90 5.35 14.09
C ALA A 2 7.08 5.50 12.79
N VAL A 3 7.49 4.86 11.69
CA VAL A 3 6.74 4.90 10.42
C VAL A 3 5.36 4.24 10.53
N ARG A 4 5.27 3.10 11.24
CA ARG A 4 3.98 2.43 11.51
C ARG A 4 3.06 3.32 12.34
N GLN A 5 3.61 3.99 13.36
CA GLN A 5 2.89 4.97 14.18
C GLN A 5 2.37 6.13 13.33
N PHE A 6 3.19 6.67 12.41
CA PHE A 6 2.79 7.75 11.50
C PHE A 6 1.56 7.35 10.66
N PHE A 7 1.58 6.18 10.01
CA PHE A 7 0.42 5.72 9.22
C PHE A 7 -0.82 5.43 10.09
N ALA A 8 -0.64 4.89 11.30
CA ALA A 8 -1.74 4.69 12.25
C ALA A 8 -2.37 6.03 12.69
N LEU A 9 -1.55 7.06 12.91
CA LEU A 9 -2.00 8.41 13.23
C LEU A 9 -2.67 9.08 12.02
N LEU A 10 -2.17 8.85 10.80
CA LEU A 10 -2.78 9.35 9.58
C LEU A 10 -4.19 8.79 9.38
N ARG A 11 -4.41 7.49 9.68
CA ARG A 11 -5.76 6.87 9.70
C ARG A 11 -6.70 7.50 10.73
N ARG A 12 -6.17 7.97 11.86
CA ARG A 12 -6.93 8.56 12.97
C ARG A 12 -6.81 10.08 13.06
N ARG A 13 -6.38 10.74 11.97
CA ARG A 13 -6.01 12.16 11.95
C ARG A 13 -7.07 13.08 12.54
N ARG A 14 -8.35 12.84 12.23
CA ARG A 14 -9.49 13.63 12.74
C ARG A 14 -9.54 13.67 14.28
N ARG A 15 -9.00 12.67 14.98
CA ARG A 15 -8.99 12.59 16.44
C ARG A 15 -7.75 13.23 17.08
N HIS A 16 -6.58 13.19 16.41
CA HIS A 16 -5.31 13.61 17.00
C HIS A 16 -4.37 14.31 16.00
N PRO A 17 -4.64 15.56 15.59
CA PRO A 17 -3.78 16.29 14.67
C PRO A 17 -2.39 16.60 15.26
N ALA A 18 -2.31 16.97 16.55
CA ALA A 18 -1.05 17.30 17.22
C ALA A 18 -0.06 16.11 17.26
N ALA A 19 -0.58 14.88 17.43
CA ALA A 19 0.25 13.68 17.46
C ALA A 19 0.90 13.38 16.10
N LEU A 20 0.24 13.75 15.00
CA LEU A 20 0.79 13.59 13.65
C LEU A 20 2.03 14.48 13.46
N PHE A 21 1.97 15.73 13.90
CA PHE A 21 3.12 16.65 13.88
C PHE A 21 4.28 16.14 14.73
N ALA A 22 4.00 15.52 15.88
CA ALA A 22 5.03 14.93 16.73
C ALA A 22 5.71 13.73 16.03
N GLY A 23 4.94 12.85 15.39
CA GLY A 23 5.47 11.70 14.64
C GLY A 23 6.31 12.14 13.43
N ASP A 24 5.85 13.17 12.73
CA ASP A 24 6.53 13.80 11.61
C ASP A 24 7.86 14.47 12.01
N ARG A 25 7.86 15.24 13.12
CA ARG A 25 9.09 15.81 13.71
C ARG A 25 10.06 14.72 14.15
N LEU A 26 9.56 13.62 14.72
CA LEU A 26 10.39 12.48 15.14
C LEU A 26 11.06 11.83 13.93
N LEU A 27 10.32 11.53 12.86
CA LEU A 27 10.87 10.93 11.64
C LEU A 27 11.90 11.84 10.97
N THR A 28 11.62 13.15 10.90
CA THR A 28 12.56 14.14 10.37
C THR A 28 13.86 14.17 11.19
N ARG A 29 13.76 14.14 12.53
CA ARG A 29 14.93 14.11 13.43
C ARG A 29 15.72 12.82 13.31
N LEU A 30 15.05 11.67 13.25
CA LEU A 30 15.70 10.37 13.06
C LEU A 30 16.43 10.30 11.72
N GLY A 31 15.82 10.79 10.64
CA GLY A 31 16.44 10.89 9.33
C GLY A 31 17.64 11.83 9.30
N ALA A 32 17.67 12.85 10.16
CA ALA A 32 18.80 13.77 10.26
C ALA A 32 20.03 13.21 11.02
N LEU A 33 19.90 12.07 11.74
CA LEU A 33 21.00 11.53 12.55
C LEU A 33 22.16 11.00 11.71
N SER A 34 21.87 10.35 10.59
CA SER A 34 22.89 9.79 9.69
C SER A 34 22.32 9.58 8.28
N PRO A 35 23.16 9.56 7.23
CA PRO A 35 22.68 9.28 5.87
C PRO A 35 22.06 7.89 5.74
N ALA A 36 22.56 6.91 6.48
CA ALA A 36 21.96 5.57 6.56
C ALA A 36 20.56 5.62 7.20
N ALA A 37 20.39 6.39 8.29
CA ALA A 37 19.08 6.58 8.92
C ALA A 37 18.10 7.29 7.97
N ALA A 38 18.54 8.34 7.26
CA ALA A 38 17.74 9.01 6.23
C ALA A 38 17.24 8.02 5.17
N LYS A 39 18.15 7.21 4.60
CA LYS A 39 17.84 6.21 3.60
C LYS A 39 16.79 5.21 4.11
N THR A 40 16.99 4.65 5.31
CA THR A 40 16.04 3.68 5.89
C THR A 40 14.67 4.29 6.18
N VAL A 41 14.61 5.51 6.70
CA VAL A 41 13.34 6.21 6.97
C VAL A 41 12.57 6.45 5.67
N VAL A 42 13.26 6.96 4.64
CA VAL A 42 12.67 7.20 3.32
C VAL A 42 12.16 5.91 2.69
N GLN A 43 12.98 4.86 2.69
CA GLN A 43 12.61 3.55 2.15
C GLN A 43 11.36 2.99 2.84
N GLN A 44 11.34 2.99 4.17
CA GLN A 44 10.20 2.49 4.95
C GLN A 44 8.94 3.34 4.75
N LEU A 45 9.08 4.65 4.51
CA LEU A 45 7.94 5.53 4.18
C LEU A 45 7.36 5.20 2.81
N VAL A 46 8.21 5.04 1.79
CA VAL A 46 7.78 4.70 0.41
C VAL A 46 7.12 3.32 0.40
N GLU A 47 7.80 2.30 0.92
CA GLU A 47 7.23 0.94 1.02
C GLU A 47 5.93 0.92 1.83
N GLY A 48 5.90 1.64 2.95
CA GLY A 48 4.73 1.68 3.83
C GLY A 48 3.54 2.41 3.22
N ALA A 49 3.75 3.33 2.27
CA ALA A 49 2.69 4.02 1.55
C ALA A 49 2.13 3.19 0.39
N LEU A 50 2.95 2.32 -0.21
CA LEU A 50 2.58 1.50 -1.37
C LEU A 50 2.03 0.11 -1.01
N ARG A 51 2.20 -0.36 0.23
CA ARG A 51 1.76 -1.69 0.68
C ARG A 51 0.42 -1.68 1.44
N GLY A 52 -0.39 -2.71 1.25
CA GLY A 52 -1.53 -3.05 2.11
C GLY A 52 -2.60 -1.98 2.24
N GLY A 53 -3.34 -2.05 3.35
CA GLY A 53 -4.36 -1.06 3.70
C GLY A 53 -3.84 0.35 3.99
N ASN A 54 -2.53 0.63 3.85
CA ASN A 54 -2.02 2.00 3.83
C ASN A 54 -2.14 2.63 2.44
N ALA A 55 -2.10 1.85 1.36
CA ALA A 55 -2.25 2.36 -0.01
C ALA A 55 -3.60 3.10 -0.18
N GLU A 56 -4.65 2.58 0.47
CA GLU A 56 -5.98 3.22 0.55
C GLU A 56 -5.95 4.65 1.12
N LEU A 57 -4.93 5.03 1.92
CA LEU A 57 -4.81 6.40 2.45
C LEU A 57 -4.51 7.42 1.38
N PHE A 58 -3.97 6.95 0.25
CA PHE A 58 -3.47 7.73 -0.86
C PHE A 58 -4.24 7.45 -2.17
N GLY A 59 -5.31 6.65 -2.10
CA GLY A 59 -6.14 6.29 -3.25
C GLY A 59 -5.73 4.99 -3.95
N GLY A 60 -4.79 4.23 -3.38
CA GLY A 60 -4.45 2.90 -3.88
C GLY A 60 -5.56 1.87 -3.60
N PRO A 61 -5.60 0.78 -4.38
CA PRO A 61 -6.58 -0.28 -4.18
C PRO A 61 -6.40 -0.91 -2.81
N ALA A 62 -7.51 -1.26 -2.16
CA ALA A 62 -7.50 -2.10 -0.97
C ALA A 62 -6.85 -3.44 -1.32
N GLU A 63 -5.68 -3.72 -0.75
CA GLU A 63 -5.05 -5.02 -0.92
C GLU A 63 -5.95 -6.07 -0.27
N LYS A 64 -6.56 -6.92 -1.10
CA LYS A 64 -7.15 -8.17 -0.62
C LYS A 64 -5.99 -8.94 -0.02
N THR A 65 -6.00 -9.10 1.28
CA THR A 65 -4.96 -9.87 1.95
C THR A 65 -4.95 -11.23 1.27
N GLU A 66 -3.81 -11.68 0.74
CA GLU A 66 -3.68 -12.91 -0.08
C GLU A 66 -4.19 -14.18 0.64
N GLY A 67 -4.55 -14.09 1.93
CA GLY A 67 -5.32 -15.11 2.65
C GLY A 67 -6.78 -15.28 2.18
N GLU A 68 -7.34 -14.38 1.36
CA GLU A 68 -8.65 -14.59 0.74
C GLU A 68 -8.60 -15.45 -0.54
N GLU A 69 -7.46 -15.49 -1.23
CA GLU A 69 -7.26 -16.29 -2.45
C GLU A 69 -6.56 -17.63 -2.17
N ASN A 70 -5.71 -17.71 -1.14
CA ASN A 70 -5.18 -18.97 -0.62
C ASN A 70 -5.79 -19.30 0.75
N GLY A 71 -6.98 -19.92 0.75
CA GLY A 71 -7.41 -20.95 1.73
C GLY A 71 -7.11 -20.78 3.23
N GLY A 72 -6.85 -19.58 3.74
CA GLY A 72 -6.36 -19.35 5.09
C GLY A 72 -7.48 -18.94 6.04
N GLU A 73 -8.09 -19.96 6.66
CA GLU A 73 -8.58 -19.97 8.05
C GLU A 73 -8.65 -18.60 8.75
N GLY A 74 -9.76 -17.89 8.52
CA GLY A 74 -10.11 -16.65 9.23
C GLY A 74 -11.59 -16.55 9.61
N ASN A 75 -12.36 -17.63 9.46
CA ASN A 75 -13.69 -17.76 10.05
C ASN A 75 -13.56 -18.58 11.33
N ALA A 76 -12.95 -17.99 12.36
CA ALA A 76 -12.82 -18.62 13.67
C ALA A 76 -14.17 -18.79 14.41
N ASP A 77 -15.30 -18.44 13.79
CA ASP A 77 -16.61 -18.49 14.43
C ASP A 77 -17.77 -18.83 13.49
N VAL A 78 -17.49 -19.54 12.38
CA VAL A 78 -18.58 -20.00 11.51
C VAL A 78 -18.84 -21.48 11.74
N SER A 79 -19.85 -21.73 12.55
CA SER A 79 -20.40 -23.06 12.81
C SER A 79 -20.84 -23.73 11.51
N LEU A 80 -20.14 -24.82 11.14
CA LEU A 80 -20.52 -25.66 10.00
C LEU A 80 -21.94 -26.22 10.16
N LEU A 81 -22.41 -26.41 11.40
CA LEU A 81 -23.78 -26.84 11.68
C LEU A 81 -24.81 -25.77 11.29
N ASP A 82 -24.51 -24.49 11.49
CA ASP A 82 -25.41 -23.40 11.10
C ASP A 82 -25.44 -23.20 9.60
N ILE A 83 -24.29 -23.38 8.93
CA ILE A 83 -24.22 -23.44 7.47
C ILE A 83 -25.09 -24.60 6.94
N ASN A 84 -24.86 -25.82 7.45
CA ASN A 84 -25.58 -27.01 7.00
C ASN A 84 -27.09 -26.91 7.25
N ARG A 85 -27.53 -26.38 8.40
CA ARG A 85 -28.95 -26.16 8.71
C ARG A 85 -29.64 -25.29 7.66
N ARG A 86 -29.00 -24.21 7.21
CA ARG A 86 -29.55 -23.32 6.16
C ARG A 86 -29.72 -24.03 4.83
N PHE A 87 -28.80 -24.92 4.47
CA PHE A 87 -28.90 -25.72 3.25
C PHE A 87 -29.95 -26.82 3.37
N THR A 88 -30.08 -27.50 4.51
CA THR A 88 -31.06 -28.58 4.70
C THR A 88 -32.51 -28.08 4.72
N THR A 89 -32.78 -26.88 5.27
CA THR A 89 -34.16 -26.34 5.34
C THR A 89 -34.71 -25.83 4.01
N ALA A 90 -33.86 -25.58 3.01
CA ALA A 90 -34.27 -25.06 1.70
C ALA A 90 -34.55 -26.16 0.67
N VAL A 91 -34.30 -27.42 1.02
CA VAL A 91 -34.40 -28.57 0.09
C VAL A 91 -35.72 -29.30 0.33
N ASN A 92 -36.84 -28.67 -0.06
CA ASN A 92 -38.15 -29.31 -0.05
C ASN A 92 -38.36 -30.12 -1.35
N PHE A 93 -37.73 -31.29 -1.46
CA PHE A 93 -38.13 -32.28 -2.47
C PHE A 93 -39.24 -33.15 -1.90
N SER A 94 -40.50 -32.74 -2.06
CA SER A 94 -41.67 -33.47 -1.57
C SER A 94 -42.00 -34.75 -2.35
N GLY A 95 -41.01 -35.41 -2.96
CA GLY A 95 -41.21 -36.68 -3.66
C GLY A 95 -40.08 -37.00 -4.62
N GLY A 96 -39.16 -37.86 -4.22
CA GLY A 96 -38.25 -38.52 -5.14
C GLY A 96 -36.82 -38.66 -4.64
N VAL A 97 -36.40 -39.91 -4.49
CA VAL A 97 -34.99 -40.30 -4.41
C VAL A 97 -34.36 -39.99 -5.77
N TRP A 98 -33.79 -38.80 -5.99
CA TRP A 98 -32.74 -38.56 -6.99
C TRP A 98 -32.25 -37.10 -7.04
N SER A 99 -30.94 -37.01 -7.29
CA SER A 99 -30.16 -35.92 -7.87
C SER A 99 -30.42 -34.47 -7.40
N VAL A 100 -29.39 -33.87 -6.81
CA VAL A 100 -29.30 -32.39 -6.69
C VAL A 100 -29.36 -31.79 -8.11
N PHE A 101 -30.14 -30.72 -8.31
CA PHE A 101 -30.36 -30.09 -9.61
C PHE A 101 -29.08 -29.49 -10.25
N HIS A 102 -28.02 -29.28 -9.46
CA HIS A 102 -26.72 -28.82 -9.92
C HIS A 102 -25.60 -29.82 -9.60
N ALA A 103 -24.61 -29.93 -10.48
CA ALA A 103 -23.43 -30.79 -10.29
C ALA A 103 -22.42 -30.24 -9.26
N GLY A 104 -22.73 -29.13 -8.59
CA GLY A 104 -21.88 -28.44 -7.61
C GLY A 104 -21.87 -26.93 -7.83
N VAL A 105 -21.18 -26.20 -6.96
CA VAL A 105 -20.91 -24.76 -7.12
C VAL A 105 -19.42 -24.58 -7.41
N ILE A 106 -19.08 -23.83 -8.46
CA ILE A 106 -17.69 -23.43 -8.70
C ILE A 106 -17.39 -22.22 -7.82
N GLY A 107 -16.45 -22.37 -6.89
CA GLY A 107 -16.04 -21.32 -5.95
C GLY A 107 -17.03 -21.08 -4.81
N LYS A 108 -17.02 -19.87 -4.24
CA LYS A 108 -17.83 -19.49 -3.06
C LYS A 108 -19.16 -18.80 -3.40
N GLY A 109 -19.58 -18.78 -4.67
CA GLY A 109 -20.77 -18.07 -5.11
C GLY A 109 -20.58 -16.55 -5.18
N LEU A 110 -21.65 -15.77 -4.95
CA LEU A 110 -21.66 -14.31 -5.08
C LEU A 110 -20.61 -13.69 -4.14
N LYS A 111 -19.63 -12.98 -4.72
CA LYS A 111 -18.60 -12.27 -3.95
C LYS A 111 -19.26 -11.13 -3.17
N THR A 112 -19.20 -11.18 -1.85
CA THR A 112 -19.60 -10.04 -1.02
C THR A 112 -18.73 -8.85 -1.38
N PRO A 113 -19.31 -7.68 -1.71
CA PRO A 113 -18.52 -6.51 -2.03
C PRO A 113 -17.69 -6.15 -0.79
N THR A 114 -16.37 -6.20 -0.93
CA THR A 114 -15.43 -5.71 0.06
C THR A 114 -15.52 -4.18 0.05
N GLY A 115 -16.47 -3.63 0.79
CA GLY A 115 -16.62 -2.20 0.97
C GLY A 115 -15.55 -1.68 1.92
N SER A 116 -14.37 -1.32 1.42
CA SER A 116 -13.55 -0.33 2.13
C SER A 116 -14.22 1.02 1.91
N GLY A 117 -14.55 1.72 3.01
CA GLY A 117 -15.26 3.00 2.93
C GLY A 117 -14.50 3.98 2.04
N GLU A 118 -15.16 4.43 0.96
CA GLU A 118 -14.60 5.41 0.04
C GLU A 118 -14.22 6.67 0.83
N ARG A 119 -12.92 6.96 0.87
CA ARG A 119 -12.43 8.23 1.41
C ARG A 119 -12.76 9.35 0.43
N THR A 120 -13.08 10.54 0.95
CA THR A 120 -13.36 11.68 0.08
C THR A 120 -12.08 12.08 -0.68
N PRO A 121 -12.19 12.58 -1.92
CA PRO A 121 -11.03 12.98 -2.72
C PRO A 121 -10.18 14.06 -2.03
N GLU A 122 -10.80 14.92 -1.23
CA GLU A 122 -10.13 15.93 -0.42
C GLU A 122 -9.24 15.33 0.67
N GLU A 123 -9.71 14.25 1.32
CA GLU A 123 -8.92 13.56 2.34
C GLU A 123 -7.70 12.87 1.74
N LEU A 124 -7.87 12.25 0.57
CA LEU A 124 -6.77 11.64 -0.18
C LEU A 124 -5.73 12.71 -0.55
N ARG A 125 -6.16 13.84 -1.12
CA ARG A 125 -5.26 14.95 -1.48
C ARG A 125 -4.48 15.46 -0.26
N LEU A 126 -5.16 15.62 0.88
CA LEU A 126 -4.54 16.11 2.10
C LEU A 126 -3.53 15.09 2.67
N ASN A 127 -3.87 13.80 2.67
CA ASN A 127 -2.95 12.73 3.09
C ASN A 127 -1.69 12.70 2.22
N THR A 128 -1.87 12.76 0.90
CA THR A 128 -0.75 12.82 -0.06
C THR A 128 0.11 14.05 0.18
N GLN A 129 -0.49 15.22 0.42
CA GLN A 129 0.27 16.43 0.71
C GLN A 129 1.07 16.33 2.02
N ILE A 130 0.47 15.79 3.10
CA ILE A 130 1.19 15.55 4.37
C ILE A 130 2.37 14.59 4.12
N PHE A 131 2.14 13.50 3.41
CA PHE A 131 3.16 12.50 3.13
C PHE A 131 4.31 13.08 2.31
N LEU A 132 4.01 13.81 1.22
CA LEU A 132 5.02 14.48 0.40
C LEU A 132 5.80 15.53 1.20
N ASN A 133 5.14 16.31 2.06
CA ASN A 133 5.82 17.28 2.93
C ASN A 133 6.76 16.62 3.94
N LEU A 134 6.39 15.46 4.51
CA LEU A 134 7.26 14.66 5.37
C LEU A 134 8.45 14.11 4.56
N LEU A 135 8.19 13.51 3.39
CA LEU A 135 9.22 12.94 2.53
C LEU A 135 10.25 14.01 2.12
N LEU A 136 9.78 15.20 1.70
CA LEU A 136 10.64 16.33 1.36
C LEU A 136 11.50 16.79 2.54
N ARG A 137 10.97 16.81 3.77
CA ARG A 137 11.75 17.16 4.97
C ARG A 137 12.80 16.10 5.30
N CYS A 138 12.47 14.82 5.18
CA CYS A 138 13.44 13.74 5.30
C CYS A 138 14.56 13.85 4.24
N CYS A 139 14.20 14.21 3.00
CA CYS A 139 15.17 14.31 1.90
C CYS A 139 16.03 15.57 1.90
N ARG A 140 15.65 16.63 2.63
CA ARG A 140 16.46 17.86 2.74
C ARG A 140 17.66 17.71 3.68
N GLY A 141 17.68 16.66 4.52
CA GLY A 141 18.69 16.46 5.55
C GLY A 141 18.59 17.53 6.63
N GLY A 142 18.90 17.18 7.88
CA GLY A 142 18.96 18.14 8.98
C GLY A 142 20.18 19.07 8.87
N ARG A 143 20.36 19.74 7.73
CA ARG A 143 21.27 20.88 7.65
C ARG A 143 20.74 21.92 8.63
N SER A 144 21.39 22.01 9.78
CA SER A 144 21.11 23.03 10.80
C SER A 144 21.00 24.38 10.09
N ALA A 145 19.98 25.15 10.45
CA ALA A 145 19.70 26.48 9.91
C ALA A 145 20.77 27.53 10.28
N GLU A 146 22.00 27.10 10.58
CA GLU A 146 23.05 27.91 11.21
C GLU A 146 24.20 28.27 10.25
N THR A 147 24.16 27.88 8.97
CA THR A 147 25.31 28.16 8.07
C THR A 147 24.99 28.76 6.71
N LEU A 148 23.75 29.17 6.41
CA LEU A 148 23.47 29.92 5.18
C LEU A 148 22.35 30.95 5.41
N PRO A 149 22.63 32.27 5.29
CA PRO A 149 21.61 33.28 5.16
C PRO A 149 21.26 33.33 3.67
N ASP A 150 20.32 32.52 3.22
CA ASP A 150 19.62 32.82 1.97
C ASP A 150 18.35 31.99 1.86
N PHE A 151 17.30 32.63 1.36
CA PHE A 151 15.97 32.11 1.04
C PHE A 151 15.98 31.01 -0.04
N SER A 152 17.10 30.33 -0.25
CA SER A 152 17.21 29.22 -1.17
C SER A 152 16.46 28.04 -0.57
N LEU A 153 15.32 27.70 -1.18
CA LEU A 153 14.61 26.43 -0.99
C LEU A 153 15.61 25.33 -0.70
N ALA A 154 15.65 24.83 0.54
CA ALA A 154 16.64 23.83 0.95
C ALA A 154 16.67 22.72 -0.10
N ALA A 155 17.79 22.62 -0.81
CA ALA A 155 17.94 21.75 -1.95
C ALA A 155 17.73 20.30 -1.49
N ILE A 156 16.99 19.53 -2.27
CA ILE A 156 16.76 18.11 -1.99
C ILE A 156 18.11 17.39 -2.10
N ASN A 157 18.48 16.59 -1.10
CA ASN A 157 19.70 15.78 -1.18
C ASN A 157 19.55 14.76 -2.33
N PRO A 158 20.46 14.76 -3.32
CA PRO A 158 20.38 13.83 -4.45
C PRO A 158 20.46 12.36 -4.02
N GLU A 159 21.19 12.04 -2.96
CA GLU A 159 21.26 10.67 -2.43
C GLU A 159 19.93 10.23 -1.81
N ALA A 160 19.24 11.14 -1.12
CA ALA A 160 17.92 10.87 -0.57
C ALA A 160 16.88 10.71 -1.68
N ALA A 161 16.93 11.55 -2.72
CA ALA A 161 16.09 11.39 -3.91
C ALA A 161 16.35 10.06 -4.63
N LYS A 162 17.63 9.65 -4.76
CA LYS A 162 18.01 8.34 -5.30
C LYS A 162 17.45 7.20 -4.45
N ALA A 163 17.45 7.34 -3.11
CA ALA A 163 16.86 6.35 -2.22
C ALA A 163 15.32 6.24 -2.37
N VAL A 164 14.62 7.37 -2.57
CA VAL A 164 13.18 7.36 -2.91
C VAL A 164 12.96 6.60 -4.20
N ALA A 165 13.71 6.92 -5.26
CA ALA A 165 13.58 6.30 -6.57
C ALA A 165 13.85 4.79 -6.51
N ALA A 166 14.91 4.37 -5.82
CA ALA A 166 15.24 2.95 -5.63
C ALA A 166 14.10 2.22 -4.90
N ALA A 167 13.63 2.75 -3.77
CA ALA A 167 12.54 2.13 -3.01
C ALA A 167 11.23 2.05 -3.82
N LEU A 168 10.95 3.04 -4.67
CA LEU A 168 9.79 3.04 -5.56
C LEU A 168 9.92 1.94 -6.64
N VAL A 169 11.07 1.86 -7.31
CA VAL A 169 11.32 0.84 -8.34
C VAL A 169 11.24 -0.56 -7.74
N GLU A 170 11.88 -0.80 -6.59
CA GLU A 170 11.81 -2.07 -5.87
C GLU A 170 10.37 -2.44 -5.46
N SER A 171 9.53 -1.45 -5.13
CA SER A 171 8.13 -1.68 -4.76
C SER A 171 7.21 -1.95 -5.96
N VAL A 172 7.49 -1.34 -7.11
CA VAL A 172 6.61 -1.42 -8.30
C VAL A 172 7.02 -2.56 -9.23
N CYS A 173 8.33 -2.79 -9.40
CA CYS A 173 8.89 -3.79 -10.29
C CYS A 173 10.15 -4.42 -9.66
N PRO A 174 10.01 -5.43 -8.79
CA PRO A 174 11.13 -6.06 -8.10
C PRO A 174 12.01 -6.94 -9.03
N GLU A 175 11.57 -7.20 -10.26
CA GLU A 175 12.30 -8.01 -11.22
C GLU A 175 13.57 -7.29 -11.70
N ALA A 176 14.73 -7.95 -11.62
CA ALA A 176 16.02 -7.39 -12.04
C ALA A 176 16.25 -7.43 -13.58
N ALA A 177 15.39 -8.14 -14.33
CA ALA A 177 15.54 -8.27 -15.76
C ALA A 177 15.25 -6.94 -16.47
N GLY A 178 16.25 -6.41 -17.18
CA GLY A 178 16.15 -5.13 -17.88
C GLY A 178 16.32 -3.90 -16.98
N SER A 179 16.93 -4.03 -15.80
CA SER A 179 17.24 -2.89 -14.91
C SER A 179 18.47 -2.07 -15.34
N GLU A 180 18.92 -2.23 -16.57
CA GLU A 180 20.05 -1.48 -17.11
C GLU A 180 19.65 -0.02 -17.31
N LEU A 181 20.59 0.90 -17.08
CA LEU A 181 20.33 2.33 -17.30
C LEU A 181 20.26 2.68 -18.80
N ILE A 182 20.86 1.83 -19.64
CA ILE A 182 20.86 2.01 -21.09
C ILE A 182 19.49 1.58 -21.61
N TRP A 183 18.83 2.47 -22.35
CA TRP A 183 17.53 2.18 -22.91
C TRP A 183 17.66 1.12 -24.03
N PRO A 184 16.89 0.02 -23.98
CA PRO A 184 16.99 -1.04 -24.97
C PRO A 184 16.37 -0.63 -26.32
N PRO A 185 16.69 -1.34 -27.42
CA PRO A 185 16.02 -1.16 -28.71
C PRO A 185 14.53 -1.54 -28.63
N GLU A 186 13.73 -1.05 -29.58
CA GLU A 186 12.27 -1.20 -29.58
C GLU A 186 11.82 -2.67 -29.63
N GLU A 187 12.55 -3.53 -30.34
CA GLU A 187 12.25 -4.95 -30.47
C GLU A 187 12.27 -5.67 -29.11
N GLN A 188 13.12 -5.23 -28.19
CA GLN A 188 13.27 -5.85 -26.87
C GLN A 188 12.04 -5.59 -25.97
N ALA A 189 11.28 -4.51 -26.21
CA ALA A 189 10.05 -4.22 -25.47
C ALA A 189 8.98 -5.32 -25.68
N ARG A 190 9.01 -6.03 -26.80
CA ARG A 190 8.12 -7.18 -27.06
C ARG A 190 8.37 -8.34 -26.09
N GLY A 191 9.57 -8.44 -25.53
CA GLY A 191 9.94 -9.46 -24.55
C GLY A 191 9.51 -9.13 -23.12
N THR A 192 9.13 -7.88 -22.82
CA THR A 192 8.79 -7.42 -21.46
C THR A 192 7.34 -6.97 -21.28
N VAL A 193 6.46 -7.28 -22.24
CA VAL A 193 5.06 -6.82 -22.26
C VAL A 193 4.32 -7.10 -20.95
N GLU A 194 4.46 -8.30 -20.39
CA GLU A 194 3.77 -8.65 -19.13
C GLU A 194 4.27 -7.79 -17.96
N ARG A 195 5.59 -7.53 -17.87
CA ARG A 195 6.19 -6.64 -16.88
C ARG A 195 5.64 -5.21 -17.05
N ASP A 196 5.63 -4.71 -18.28
CA ASP A 196 5.15 -3.35 -18.58
C ASP A 196 3.65 -3.20 -18.29
N LEU A 197 2.83 -4.21 -18.57
CA LEU A 197 1.41 -4.22 -18.21
C LEU A 197 1.19 -4.26 -16.70
N ARG A 198 2.00 -5.03 -15.95
CA ARG A 198 1.94 -5.04 -14.47
C ARG A 198 2.30 -3.68 -13.88
N ILE A 199 3.36 -3.04 -14.40
CA ILE A 199 3.73 -1.67 -14.02
C ILE A 199 2.57 -0.71 -14.34
N CYS A 200 2.03 -0.76 -15.56
CA CYS A 200 0.88 0.07 -15.95
C CYS A 200 -0.32 -0.11 -15.01
N ARG A 201 -0.64 -1.35 -14.61
CA ARG A 201 -1.73 -1.64 -13.67
C ARG A 201 -1.49 -1.09 -12.27
N ARG A 202 -0.23 -0.93 -11.84
CA ARG A 202 0.11 -0.32 -10.53
C ARG A 202 -0.03 1.20 -10.54
N PHE A 203 0.05 1.83 -11.71
CA PHE A 203 -0.06 3.29 -11.88
C PHE A 203 -1.45 3.77 -12.31
N ARG A 204 -2.36 2.86 -12.65
CA ARG A 204 -3.77 3.17 -12.99
C ARG A 204 -4.66 2.93 -11.79
#